data_AF-A0A9W9SEF9-F1
#
_entry.id   AF-A0A9W9SEF9-F1
#
_cell.length_a   1.000
_cell.length_b   1.000
_cell.length_c   1.000
_cell.angle_alpha   90.00
_cell.angle_beta   90.00
_cell.angle_gamma   90.00
#
_symmetry.space_group_name_H-M   'P 1'
#
loop_
_entity.id
_entity.type
_entity.pdbx_description
1 polymer ?
#
loop_
_entity_poly.entity_id
_entity_poly.type
_entity_poly.pdbx_seq_one_letter_code
_entity_poly.pdbx_strand_id
1 'polypeptide(L)'
;MESISGLEKRPSGFSLPVLRTRYSSGECYIAESSSILEYLEDIFPASRGFANLRGEDYVQTAKIRDIVQLVNELLTWCNVHVRHSTEFSLLWSGMTKEQQSLMASGYARLQITKLLDRLQLWTEGNITNSLTGAKRPNLADVTVAAAKTSMEEIYGIQIFEGFPKLDAWWNQYSSSEWFVSRSEIDLIETGRLQILTQGDGNQSTEKKPSSRMGSYRYGAPR
;
A
#
# COMPACT_ATOMS: atom_id res chain seq x y z
N MET A 1 16.27 28.75 -1.05
CA MET A 1 16.16 27.51 -1.86
C MET A 1 14.69 27.15 -1.91
N GLU A 2 14.03 27.39 -3.04
CA GLU A 2 12.70 26.87 -3.28
C GLU A 2 12.80 25.34 -3.37
N SER A 3 11.99 24.63 -2.59
CA SER A 3 11.92 23.17 -2.70
C SER A 3 11.45 22.80 -4.10
N ILE A 4 12.07 21.79 -4.69
CA ILE A 4 11.55 21.15 -5.91
C ILE A 4 10.09 20.77 -5.63
N SER A 5 9.16 21.20 -6.49
CA SER A 5 7.74 20.84 -6.35
C SER A 5 7.61 19.32 -6.24
N GLY A 6 7.02 18.83 -5.14
CA GLY A 6 6.92 17.40 -4.82
C GLY A 6 7.96 16.86 -3.82
N LEU A 7 8.99 17.63 -3.48
CA LEU A 7 9.97 17.33 -2.40
C LEU A 7 9.92 18.37 -1.29
N GLU A 8 8.72 18.88 -1.03
CA GLU A 8 8.48 19.90 -0.02
C GLU A 8 8.63 19.33 1.39
N LYS A 9 9.02 20.19 2.33
CA LYS A 9 8.98 19.83 3.74
C LYS A 9 7.55 19.51 4.14
N ARG A 10 7.37 18.38 4.82
CA ARG A 10 6.09 18.00 5.42
C ARG A 10 5.56 19.16 6.29
N PRO A 11 4.28 19.56 6.14
CA PRO A 11 3.70 20.62 6.96
C PRO A 11 3.68 20.22 8.44
N SER A 12 3.83 21.20 9.33
CA SER A 12 3.82 20.97 10.78
C SER A 12 2.48 20.43 11.24
N GLY A 13 2.48 19.39 12.08
CA GLY A 13 1.27 18.75 12.61
C GLY A 13 0.67 17.65 11.73
N PHE A 14 1.26 17.33 10.57
CA PHE A 14 0.76 16.29 9.67
C PHE A 14 1.65 15.04 9.68
N SER A 15 1.05 13.85 9.58
CA SER A 15 1.71 12.59 9.22
C SER A 15 1.77 12.43 7.70
N LEU A 16 2.66 11.56 7.19
CA LEU A 16 2.65 11.20 5.77
C LEU A 16 1.68 10.02 5.53
N PRO A 17 1.07 9.93 4.33
CA PRO A 17 1.16 10.85 3.20
C PRO A 17 0.37 12.15 3.40
N VAL A 18 0.78 13.25 2.73
CA VAL A 18 0.01 14.51 2.67
C VAL A 18 -0.09 14.97 1.23
N LEU A 19 -1.31 15.25 0.77
CA LEU A 19 -1.55 15.88 -0.52
C LEU A 19 -1.75 17.38 -0.32
N ARG A 20 -0.92 18.20 -0.98
CA ARG A 20 -1.16 19.64 -1.10
C ARG A 20 -1.92 19.93 -2.39
N THR A 21 -3.01 20.67 -2.26
CA THR A 21 -3.84 21.15 -3.38
C THR A 21 -3.75 22.66 -3.45
N ARG A 22 -3.85 23.22 -4.67
CA ARG A 22 -3.83 24.67 -4.90
C ARG A 22 -5.04 25.06 -5.74
N TYR A 23 -5.88 25.91 -5.19
CA TYR A 23 -7.06 26.49 -5.83
C TYR A 23 -6.91 28.00 -5.95
N SER A 24 -7.83 28.65 -6.67
CA SER A 24 -7.91 30.12 -6.73
C SER A 24 -8.15 30.74 -5.34
N SER A 25 -8.79 30.02 -4.42
CA SER A 25 -9.05 30.44 -3.04
C SER A 25 -7.87 30.22 -2.08
N GLY A 26 -6.78 29.61 -2.54
CA GLY A 26 -5.61 29.30 -1.72
C GLY A 26 -5.20 27.83 -1.73
N GLU A 27 -4.31 27.47 -0.81
CA GLU A 27 -3.80 26.11 -0.65
C GLU A 27 -4.56 25.35 0.44
N CYS A 28 -4.71 24.04 0.24
CA CYS A 28 -5.32 23.12 1.20
C CYS A 28 -4.52 21.82 1.29
N TYR A 29 -4.52 21.18 2.46
CA TYR A 29 -3.82 19.93 2.72
C TYR A 29 -4.78 18.81 3.09
N ILE A 30 -4.57 17.62 2.55
CA ILE A 30 -5.30 16.40 2.86
C ILE A 30 -4.29 15.40 3.45
N ALA A 31 -4.52 14.94 4.68
CA ALA A 31 -3.52 14.23 5.50
C ALA A 31 -3.70 12.71 5.59
N GLU A 32 -4.88 12.22 5.25
CA GLU A 32 -5.24 10.82 5.42
C GLU A 32 -5.18 10.10 4.08
N SER A 33 -4.46 8.98 4.02
CA SER A 33 -4.27 8.23 2.77
C SER A 33 -5.59 7.85 2.10
N SER A 34 -6.59 7.44 2.88
CA SER A 34 -7.94 7.15 2.38
C SER A 34 -8.62 8.39 1.80
N SER A 35 -8.58 9.53 2.50
CA SER A 35 -9.14 10.79 2.01
C SER A 35 -8.41 11.33 0.78
N ILE A 36 -7.09 11.12 0.69
CA ILE A 36 -6.30 11.46 -0.51
C ILE A 36 -6.80 10.62 -1.69
N LEU A 37 -6.96 9.31 -1.52
CA LEU A 37 -7.44 8.42 -2.58
C LEU A 37 -8.87 8.77 -2.99
N GLU A 38 -9.76 9.04 -2.04
CA GLU A 38 -11.11 9.51 -2.33
C GLU A 38 -11.10 10.82 -3.12
N TYR A 39 -10.29 11.80 -2.71
CA TYR A 39 -10.16 13.05 -3.44
C TYR A 39 -9.63 12.84 -4.87
N LEU A 40 -8.64 11.98 -5.06
CA LEU A 40 -8.07 11.68 -6.38
C LEU A 40 -9.10 11.03 -7.31
N GLU A 41 -9.94 10.13 -6.79
CA GLU A 41 -11.02 9.49 -7.57
C GLU A 41 -12.10 10.51 -8.01
N ASP A 42 -12.31 11.59 -7.27
CA ASP A 42 -13.24 12.66 -7.67
C ASP A 42 -12.67 13.56 -8.77
N ILE A 43 -11.38 13.87 -8.70
CA ILE A 43 -10.71 14.76 -9.65
C ILE A 43 -10.32 14.04 -10.94
N PHE A 44 -10.06 12.73 -10.85
CA PHE A 44 -9.73 11.84 -11.97
C PHE A 44 -10.81 10.76 -12.16
N PRO A 45 -12.05 11.14 -12.50
CA PRO A 45 -13.16 10.20 -12.57
C PRO A 45 -13.06 9.29 -13.81
N ALA A 46 -13.68 8.12 -13.72
CA ALA A 46 -13.74 7.15 -14.82
C ALA A 46 -14.44 7.69 -16.08
N SER A 47 -15.35 8.66 -15.94
CA SER A 47 -15.96 9.37 -17.07
C SER A 47 -14.95 10.13 -17.94
N ARG A 48 -13.72 10.33 -17.44
CA ARG A 48 -12.58 10.92 -18.15
C ARG A 48 -11.53 9.89 -18.59
N GLY A 49 -11.84 8.60 -18.52
CA GLY A 49 -10.96 7.52 -18.98
C GLY A 49 -9.98 7.00 -17.92
N PHE A 50 -10.03 7.51 -16.70
CA PHE A 50 -9.27 6.96 -15.58
C PHE A 50 -9.88 5.65 -15.07
N ALA A 51 -9.09 4.84 -14.38
CA ALA A 51 -9.61 3.65 -13.72
C ALA A 51 -10.51 4.03 -12.54
N ASN A 52 -11.56 3.24 -12.31
CA ASN A 52 -12.46 3.41 -11.18
C ASN A 52 -12.04 2.49 -10.03
N LEU A 53 -11.40 3.03 -8.99
CA LEU A 53 -10.98 2.23 -7.83
C LEU A 53 -12.11 2.05 -6.80
N ARG A 54 -13.22 2.77 -6.95
CA ARG A 54 -14.37 2.72 -6.03
C ARG A 54 -15.34 1.58 -6.33
N GLY A 55 -15.26 0.98 -7.50
CA GLY A 55 -16.17 -0.07 -7.96
C GLY A 55 -17.15 0.40 -9.03
N GLU A 56 -17.52 -0.52 -9.91
CA GLU A 56 -18.41 -0.33 -11.07
C GLU A 56 -19.90 -0.28 -10.67
N ASP A 57 -20.27 -0.91 -9.55
CA ASP A 57 -21.63 -0.94 -9.03
C ASP A 57 -21.68 -0.85 -7.50
N TYR A 58 -22.88 -0.63 -6.94
CA TYR A 58 -23.08 -0.45 -5.50
C TYR A 58 -22.65 -1.66 -4.65
N VAL A 59 -22.79 -2.89 -5.18
CA VAL A 59 -22.41 -4.12 -4.47
C VAL A 59 -20.90 -4.24 -4.42
N GLN A 60 -20.22 -3.97 -5.53
CA GLN A 60 -18.77 -3.95 -5.59
C GLN A 60 -18.19 -2.87 -4.68
N THR A 61 -18.75 -1.66 -4.69
CA THR A 61 -18.36 -0.58 -3.78
C THR A 61 -18.48 -1.00 -2.31
N ALA A 62 -19.57 -1.68 -1.94
CA ALA A 62 -19.75 -2.20 -0.58
C ALA A 62 -18.67 -3.25 -0.23
N LYS A 63 -18.42 -4.22 -1.12
CA LYS A 63 -17.37 -5.24 -0.92
C LYS A 63 -15.96 -4.63 -0.79
N ILE A 64 -15.67 -3.60 -1.58
CA ILE A 64 -14.39 -2.87 -1.50
C ILE A 64 -14.25 -2.29 -0.09
N ARG A 65 -15.28 -1.61 0.41
CA ARG A 65 -15.28 -1.02 1.75
C ARG A 65 -15.15 -2.06 2.85
N ASP A 66 -15.83 -3.20 2.73
CA ASP A 66 -15.71 -4.31 3.69
C ASP A 66 -14.26 -4.80 3.80
N ILE A 67 -13.59 -5.02 2.67
CA ILE A 67 -12.18 -5.45 2.65
C ILE A 67 -11.27 -4.36 3.21
N VAL A 68 -11.43 -3.10 2.79
CA VAL A 68 -10.62 -1.99 3.30
C VAL A 68 -10.74 -1.88 4.83
N GLN A 69 -11.96 -1.99 5.36
CA GLN A 69 -12.18 -1.95 6.80
C GLN A 69 -11.55 -3.14 7.53
N LEU A 70 -11.65 -4.34 6.95
CA LEU A 70 -11.00 -5.54 7.49
C LEU A 70 -9.47 -5.39 7.53
N VAL A 71 -8.87 -4.79 6.50
CA VAL A 71 -7.42 -4.55 6.45
C VAL A 71 -6.99 -3.50 7.47
N ASN A 72 -7.79 -2.45 7.69
CA ASN A 72 -7.50 -1.48 8.75
C ASN A 72 -7.49 -2.14 10.15
N GLU A 73 -8.43 -3.06 10.39
CA GLU A 73 -8.45 -3.85 11.62
C GLU A 73 -7.23 -4.79 11.70
N LEU A 74 -6.88 -5.45 10.60
CA LEU A 74 -5.69 -6.30 10.49
C LEU A 74 -4.42 -5.52 10.84
N LEU A 75 -4.23 -4.34 10.24
CA LEU A 75 -3.07 -3.47 10.49
C LEU A 75 -3.01 -2.99 11.94
N THR A 76 -4.16 -2.76 12.58
CA THR A 76 -4.23 -2.45 14.01
C THR A 76 -3.66 -3.59 14.85
N TRP A 77 -4.06 -4.83 14.57
CA TRP A 77 -3.52 -6.00 15.27
C TRP A 77 -2.06 -6.29 14.92
N CYS A 78 -1.63 -6.07 13.68
CA CYS A 78 -0.21 -6.11 13.31
C CYS A 78 0.60 -5.09 14.12
N ASN A 79 0.08 -3.88 14.31
CA ASN A 79 0.74 -2.86 15.12
C ASN A 79 0.89 -3.29 16.59
N VAL A 80 -0.16 -3.88 17.18
CA VAL A 80 -0.09 -4.47 18.52
C VAL A 80 0.96 -5.58 18.56
N HIS A 81 0.94 -6.51 17.60
CA HIS A 81 1.92 -7.59 17.53
C HIS A 81 3.35 -7.03 17.53
N VAL A 82 3.67 -6.14 16.59
CA VAL A 82 5.00 -5.54 16.40
C VAL A 82 5.47 -4.79 17.66
N ARG A 83 4.59 -3.97 18.26
CA ARG A 83 4.90 -3.21 19.50
C ARG A 83 5.33 -4.08 20.66
N HIS A 84 4.76 -5.29 20.74
CA HIS A 84 4.97 -6.21 21.84
C HIS A 84 5.95 -7.35 21.54
N SER A 85 6.41 -7.54 20.29
CA SER A 85 7.37 -8.59 19.91
C SER A 85 8.74 -8.07 19.45
N THR A 86 8.87 -6.82 19.02
CA THR A 86 10.10 -6.32 18.39
C THR A 86 10.77 -5.23 19.21
N GLU A 87 12.09 -5.25 19.38
CA GLU A 87 12.79 -4.13 20.04
C GLU A 87 12.80 -2.87 19.18
N PHE A 88 12.83 -3.04 17.86
CA PHE A 88 12.75 -1.94 16.90
C PHE A 88 11.52 -1.03 17.16
N SER A 89 10.41 -1.59 17.63
CA SER A 89 9.21 -0.79 17.90
C SER A 89 9.38 0.21 19.05
N LEU A 90 10.34 0.02 19.95
CA LEU A 90 10.59 0.94 21.07
C LEU A 90 10.99 2.34 20.57
N LEU A 91 11.57 2.44 19.37
CA LEU A 91 11.98 3.71 18.76
C LEU A 91 10.82 4.64 18.39
N TRP A 92 9.62 4.09 18.17
CA TRP A 92 8.47 4.86 17.66
C TRP A 92 7.16 4.64 18.43
N SER A 93 7.05 3.59 19.23
CA SER A 93 5.81 3.25 19.94
C SER A 93 5.57 4.06 21.21
N GLY A 94 6.63 4.69 21.76
CA GLY A 94 6.62 5.31 23.07
C GLY A 94 6.56 4.32 24.24
N MET A 95 6.68 3.01 23.98
CA MET A 95 6.72 1.98 25.01
C MET A 95 8.13 1.79 25.57
N THR A 96 8.21 1.38 26.84
CA THR A 96 9.44 0.82 27.42
C THR A 96 9.52 -0.69 27.18
N LYS A 97 10.69 -1.28 27.39
CA LYS A 97 10.89 -2.73 27.25
C LYS A 97 9.99 -3.52 28.19
N GLU A 98 9.81 -3.03 29.41
CA GLU A 98 9.01 -3.66 30.47
C GLU A 98 7.51 -3.65 30.15
N GLN A 99 7.06 -2.72 29.29
CA GLN A 99 5.69 -2.65 28.81
C GLN A 99 5.42 -3.61 27.65
N GLN A 100 6.45 -4.16 27.00
CA GLN A 100 6.27 -5.21 26.00
C GLN A 100 5.72 -6.49 26.66
N SER A 101 4.85 -7.20 25.94
CA SER A 101 4.14 -8.36 26.49
C SER A 101 3.99 -9.43 25.41
N LEU A 102 4.76 -10.51 25.54
CA LEU A 102 4.68 -11.64 24.61
C LEU A 102 3.27 -12.26 24.60
N MET A 103 2.52 -12.18 25.70
CA MET A 103 1.13 -12.61 25.75
C MET A 103 0.23 -11.73 24.87
N ALA A 104 0.37 -10.40 24.95
CA ALA A 104 -0.37 -9.47 24.09
C ALA A 104 -0.02 -9.69 22.61
N SER A 105 1.26 -9.91 22.32
CA SER A 105 1.74 -10.24 20.98
C SER A 105 1.16 -11.56 20.46
N GLY A 106 1.09 -12.60 21.29
CA GLY A 106 0.47 -13.89 20.96
C GLY A 106 -1.03 -13.78 20.68
N TYR A 107 -1.75 -13.00 21.49
CA TYR A 107 -3.17 -12.72 21.25
C TYR A 107 -3.39 -11.95 19.94
N ALA A 108 -2.55 -10.94 19.66
CA ALA A 108 -2.62 -10.20 18.41
C ALA A 108 -2.42 -11.10 17.19
N ARG A 109 -1.48 -12.06 17.24
CA ARG A 109 -1.30 -13.07 16.18
C ARG A 109 -2.56 -13.89 15.93
N LEU A 110 -3.26 -14.32 16.99
CA LEU A 110 -4.52 -15.04 16.85
C LEU A 110 -5.58 -14.19 16.12
N GLN A 111 -5.66 -12.89 16.40
CA GLN A 111 -6.60 -12.00 15.71
C GLN A 111 -6.20 -11.77 14.25
N ILE A 112 -4.91 -11.58 13.97
CA ILE A 112 -4.35 -11.49 12.61
C ILE A 112 -4.77 -12.72 11.79
N THR A 113 -4.55 -13.93 12.32
CA THR A 113 -4.94 -15.18 11.65
C THR A 113 -6.44 -15.20 11.34
N LYS A 114 -7.30 -14.88 12.31
CA LYS A 114 -8.76 -14.86 12.10
C LYS A 114 -9.22 -13.87 11.03
N LEU A 115 -8.58 -12.70 10.96
CA LEU A 115 -8.91 -11.68 9.97
C LEU A 115 -8.44 -12.10 8.57
N LEU A 116 -7.28 -12.73 8.45
CA LEU A 116 -6.78 -13.29 7.19
C LEU A 116 -7.62 -14.48 6.70
N ASP A 117 -8.05 -15.36 7.61
CA ASP A 117 -9.02 -16.43 7.29
C ASP A 117 -10.31 -15.85 6.72
N ARG A 118 -10.81 -14.76 7.33
CA ARG A 118 -12.01 -14.06 6.85
C ARG A 118 -11.78 -13.41 5.48
N LEU A 119 -10.63 -12.77 5.27
CA LEU A 119 -10.29 -12.18 3.97
C LEU A 119 -10.21 -13.26 2.88
N GLN A 120 -9.56 -14.39 3.19
CA GLN A 120 -9.49 -15.53 2.29
C GLN A 120 -10.88 -16.11 1.99
N LEU A 121 -11.77 -16.19 2.99
CA LEU A 121 -13.16 -16.64 2.82
C LEU A 121 -13.99 -15.70 1.92
N TRP A 122 -13.82 -14.38 2.08
CA TRP A 122 -14.56 -13.40 1.28
C TRP A 122 -14.14 -13.38 -0.19
N THR A 123 -12.95 -13.91 -0.48
CA THR A 123 -12.33 -13.87 -1.81
C THR A 123 -12.49 -15.20 -2.57
N GLU A 124 -13.22 -16.18 -2.02
CA GLU A 124 -13.30 -17.56 -2.55
C GLU A 124 -13.94 -17.72 -3.93
N GLY A 125 -14.51 -16.66 -4.52
CA GLY A 125 -15.37 -16.76 -5.71
C GLY A 125 -14.73 -16.54 -7.09
N ASN A 126 -13.52 -15.98 -7.19
CA ASN A 126 -12.71 -15.82 -8.42
C ASN A 126 -11.65 -14.74 -8.17
N ILE A 127 -10.55 -15.10 -7.50
CA ILE A 127 -9.39 -14.20 -7.41
C ILE A 127 -8.59 -14.31 -8.71
N THR A 128 -9.18 -13.90 -9.82
CA THR A 128 -8.48 -13.93 -11.10
C THR A 128 -7.81 -12.62 -11.42
N ASN A 129 -8.22 -11.50 -10.83
CA ASN A 129 -7.61 -10.17 -11.07
C ASN A 129 -7.76 -9.21 -9.87
N SER A 130 -8.79 -9.42 -9.04
CA SER A 130 -9.07 -8.61 -7.86
C SER A 130 -9.65 -9.47 -6.74
N LEU A 131 -9.36 -9.10 -5.48
CA LEU A 131 -9.94 -9.68 -4.27
C LEU A 131 -11.47 -9.56 -4.22
N THR A 132 -12.03 -8.59 -4.92
CA THR A 132 -13.49 -8.38 -4.99
C THR A 132 -14.17 -9.18 -6.10
N GLY A 133 -13.40 -9.90 -6.92
CA GLY A 133 -13.87 -10.54 -8.16
C GLY A 133 -14.01 -9.58 -9.34
N ALA A 134 -13.51 -8.35 -9.22
CA ALA A 134 -13.48 -7.38 -10.31
C ALA A 134 -12.57 -7.84 -11.47
N LYS A 135 -12.82 -7.28 -12.67
CA LYS A 135 -11.97 -7.52 -13.84
C LYS A 135 -10.57 -6.89 -13.72
N ARG A 136 -10.44 -5.85 -12.88
CA ARG A 136 -9.20 -5.08 -12.67
C ARG A 136 -9.02 -4.83 -11.19
N PRO A 137 -7.78 -4.64 -10.72
CA PRO A 137 -7.54 -4.20 -9.35
C PRO A 137 -8.31 -2.93 -8.98
N ASN A 138 -8.72 -2.84 -7.72
CA ASN A 138 -9.39 -1.67 -7.16
C ASN A 138 -8.80 -1.32 -5.78
N LEU A 139 -9.46 -0.40 -5.05
CA LEU A 139 -8.95 0.09 -3.78
C LEU A 139 -8.70 -1.01 -2.73
N ALA A 140 -9.48 -2.09 -2.75
CA ALA A 140 -9.27 -3.21 -1.85
C ALA A 140 -7.94 -3.92 -2.13
N ASP A 141 -7.64 -4.16 -3.42
CA ASP A 141 -6.38 -4.78 -3.85
C ASP A 141 -5.17 -3.91 -3.46
N VAL A 142 -5.25 -2.61 -3.74
CA VAL A 142 -4.19 -1.64 -3.42
C VAL A 142 -3.95 -1.59 -1.91
N THR A 143 -5.01 -1.60 -1.11
CA THR A 143 -4.93 -1.55 0.35
C THR A 143 -4.32 -2.81 0.94
N VAL A 144 -4.73 -3.99 0.44
CA VAL A 144 -4.16 -5.28 0.86
C VAL A 144 -2.69 -5.39 0.45
N ALA A 145 -2.35 -4.95 -0.77
CA ALA A 145 -0.99 -4.92 -1.26
C ALA A 145 -0.09 -4.02 -0.40
N ALA A 146 -0.55 -2.80 -0.10
CA ALA A 146 0.17 -1.87 0.75
C ALA A 146 0.38 -2.44 2.17
N ALA A 147 -0.62 -3.11 2.74
CA ALA A 147 -0.50 -3.77 4.03
C ALA A 147 0.57 -4.88 4.01
N LYS A 148 0.54 -5.76 3.00
CA LYS A 148 1.54 -6.83 2.86
C LYS A 148 2.95 -6.28 2.69
N THR A 149 3.15 -5.37 1.74
CA THR A 149 4.46 -4.76 1.50
C THR A 149 5.00 -4.08 2.76
N SER A 150 4.16 -3.31 3.46
CA SER A 150 4.58 -2.64 4.70
C SER A 150 4.99 -3.64 5.78
N MET A 151 4.25 -4.74 5.94
CA MET A 151 4.57 -5.74 6.96
C MET A 151 5.84 -6.52 6.65
N GLU A 152 6.07 -6.84 5.38
CA GLU A 152 7.23 -7.63 4.96
C GLU A 152 8.49 -6.78 4.86
N GLU A 153 8.43 -5.62 4.23
CA GLU A 153 9.61 -4.79 3.99
C GLU A 153 10.07 -4.04 5.25
N ILE A 154 9.12 -3.52 6.05
CA ILE A 154 9.47 -2.70 7.23
C ILE A 154 9.69 -3.58 8.45
N TYR A 155 8.85 -4.61 8.63
CA TYR A 155 8.82 -5.39 9.87
C TYR A 155 9.29 -6.85 9.70
N GLY A 156 9.54 -7.30 8.47
CA GLY A 156 9.98 -8.68 8.21
C GLY A 156 8.89 -9.74 8.49
N ILE A 157 7.62 -9.35 8.54
CA ILE A 157 6.50 -10.23 8.88
C ILE A 157 5.80 -10.71 7.61
N GLN A 158 5.88 -12.01 7.34
CA GLN A 158 5.21 -12.66 6.22
C GLN A 158 3.71 -12.85 6.52
N ILE A 159 2.91 -11.79 6.35
CA ILE A 159 1.51 -11.81 6.83
C ILE A 159 0.60 -12.81 6.10
N PHE A 160 0.97 -13.29 4.91
CA PHE A 160 0.17 -14.28 4.18
C PHE A 160 0.66 -15.71 4.33
N GLU A 161 1.71 -15.94 5.13
CA GLU A 161 2.20 -17.30 5.40
C GLU A 161 1.06 -18.17 5.97
N GLY A 162 0.75 -19.26 5.27
CA GLY A 162 -0.34 -20.18 5.63
C GLY A 162 -1.70 -19.85 4.99
N PHE A 163 -1.78 -18.81 4.16
CA PHE A 163 -3.00 -18.39 3.46
C PHE A 163 -2.83 -18.53 1.93
N PRO A 164 -2.88 -19.75 1.39
CA PRO A 164 -2.44 -20.05 0.02
C PRO A 164 -3.20 -19.28 -1.07
N LYS A 165 -4.46 -18.90 -0.84
CA LYS A 165 -5.21 -18.10 -1.83
C LYS A 165 -4.76 -16.65 -1.84
N LEU A 166 -4.43 -16.08 -0.68
CA LEU A 166 -3.89 -14.72 -0.58
C LEU A 166 -2.48 -14.65 -1.14
N ASP A 167 -1.67 -15.69 -0.91
CA ASP A 167 -0.36 -15.82 -1.57
C ASP A 167 -0.47 -15.95 -3.09
N ALA A 168 -1.41 -16.77 -3.57
CA ALA A 168 -1.64 -16.91 -5.01
C ALA A 168 -2.08 -15.57 -5.65
N TRP A 169 -3.01 -14.86 -5.00
CA TRP A 169 -3.40 -13.51 -5.41
C TRP A 169 -2.22 -12.55 -5.43
N TRP A 170 -1.41 -12.55 -4.37
CA TRP A 170 -0.26 -11.65 -4.26
C TRP A 170 0.73 -11.87 -5.41
N ASN A 171 1.06 -13.13 -5.70
CA ASN A 171 1.98 -13.45 -6.79
C ASN A 171 1.47 -12.93 -8.13
N GLN A 172 0.16 -12.97 -8.35
CA GLN A 172 -0.45 -12.39 -9.53
C GLN A 172 -0.41 -10.85 -9.50
N TYR A 173 -0.87 -10.24 -8.41
CA TYR A 173 -0.96 -8.78 -8.27
C TYR A 173 0.42 -8.12 -8.40
N SER A 174 1.42 -8.64 -7.70
CA SER A 174 2.80 -8.14 -7.70
C SER A 174 3.51 -8.29 -9.05
N SER A 175 2.99 -9.14 -9.93
CA SER A 175 3.48 -9.30 -11.31
C SER A 175 2.72 -8.43 -12.32
N SER A 176 1.70 -7.70 -11.89
CA SER A 176 0.85 -6.88 -12.76
C SER A 176 1.37 -5.45 -12.88
N GLU A 177 0.89 -4.72 -13.90
CA GLU A 177 1.20 -3.29 -14.11
C GLU A 177 0.71 -2.37 -12.98
N TRP A 178 -0.16 -2.87 -12.09
CA TRP A 178 -0.71 -2.14 -10.96
C TRP A 178 0.20 -2.11 -9.75
N PHE A 179 1.21 -2.98 -9.72
CA PHE A 179 2.18 -3.01 -8.65
C PHE A 179 3.40 -2.16 -9.00
N VAL A 180 3.78 -1.27 -8.08
CA VAL A 180 5.00 -0.48 -8.17
C VAL A 180 5.89 -0.90 -6.99
N SER A 181 7.05 -1.47 -7.29
CA SER A 181 8.00 -1.92 -6.26
C SER A 181 8.62 -0.73 -5.52
N ARG A 182 9.13 -0.96 -4.30
CA ARG A 182 9.88 0.06 -3.56
C ARG A 182 11.08 0.59 -4.35
N SER A 183 11.80 -0.28 -5.06
CA SER A 183 12.90 0.14 -5.92
C SER A 183 12.47 1.07 -7.06
N GLU A 184 11.29 0.84 -7.65
CA GLU A 184 10.75 1.74 -8.68
C GLU A 184 10.35 3.08 -8.07
N ILE A 185 9.71 3.06 -6.89
CA ILE A 185 9.38 4.27 -6.13
C ILE A 185 10.65 5.08 -5.84
N ASP A 186 11.70 4.44 -5.32
CA ASP A 186 12.96 5.13 -5.02
C ASP A 186 13.61 5.73 -6.29
N LEU A 187 13.51 5.05 -7.44
CA LEU A 187 13.96 5.60 -8.71
C LEU A 187 13.12 6.80 -9.16
N ILE A 188 11.81 6.79 -8.93
CA ILE A 188 10.90 7.91 -9.23
C ILE A 188 11.23 9.10 -8.30
N GLU A 189 11.35 8.85 -6.99
CA GLU A 189 11.65 9.86 -5.97
C GLU A 189 13.02 10.52 -6.20
N THR A 190 14.00 9.76 -6.70
CA THR A 190 15.34 10.29 -7.05
C THR A 190 15.41 10.91 -8.45
N GLY A 191 14.31 10.96 -9.19
CA GLY A 191 14.25 11.49 -10.56
C GLY A 191 15.02 10.64 -11.60
N ARG A 192 15.37 9.40 -11.25
CA ARG A 192 16.10 8.44 -12.09
C ARG A 192 15.19 7.60 -12.96
N LEU A 193 13.89 7.59 -12.69
CA LEU A 193 12.85 7.03 -13.54
C LEU A 193 11.79 8.10 -13.82
N GLN A 194 11.63 8.47 -15.09
CA GLN A 194 10.46 9.22 -15.53
C GLN A 194 9.35 8.21 -15.82
N ILE A 195 8.25 8.29 -15.08
CA ILE A 195 7.05 7.53 -15.44
C ILE A 195 6.55 8.11 -16.76
N LEU A 196 6.55 7.29 -17.81
CA LEU A 196 5.87 7.61 -19.06
C LEU A 196 4.37 7.65 -18.74
N THR A 197 3.83 8.83 -18.45
CA THR A 197 2.39 9.06 -18.54
C THR A 197 2.03 8.95 -20.02
N GLN A 198 1.67 7.76 -20.48
CA GLN A 198 1.14 7.55 -21.81
C GLN A 198 -0.23 8.25 -21.91
N GLY A 199 -0.21 9.53 -22.26
CA GLY A 199 -1.21 10.08 -23.15
C GLY A 199 -0.68 9.90 -24.57
N ASP A 200 -1.46 9.26 -25.44
CA ASP A 200 -1.12 9.07 -26.85
C ASP A 200 -0.65 10.38 -27.48
N GLY A 201 0.66 10.47 -27.66
CA GLY A 201 1.38 11.63 -28.15
C GLY A 201 2.67 11.18 -28.77
N ASN A 202 2.56 10.25 -29.73
CA ASN A 202 3.48 9.99 -30.83
C ASN A 202 4.94 10.43 -30.59
N GLN A 203 5.81 9.51 -30.14
CA GLN A 203 7.22 9.57 -30.51
C GLN A 203 7.93 8.23 -30.41
N SER A 204 8.80 8.08 -31.40
CA SER A 204 9.52 6.91 -31.91
C SER A 204 10.43 6.18 -30.91
N THR A 205 10.51 4.87 -31.17
CA THR A 205 11.41 3.86 -30.62
C THR A 205 12.86 4.29 -30.38
N GLU A 206 13.39 3.96 -29.21
CA GLU A 206 14.82 3.68 -29.05
C GLU A 206 15.05 2.48 -28.10
N LYS A 207 15.94 1.57 -28.53
CA LYS A 207 16.20 0.25 -27.93
C LYS A 207 16.98 0.38 -26.61
N LYS A 208 16.50 -0.29 -25.55
CA LYS A 208 17.26 -0.54 -24.30
C LYS A 208 18.41 -1.54 -24.53
N PRO A 209 19.63 -1.30 -24.02
CA PRO A 209 20.61 -2.35 -23.82
C PRO A 209 20.38 -3.05 -22.47
N SER A 210 20.49 -4.38 -22.51
CA SER A 210 20.43 -5.28 -21.35
C SER A 210 21.75 -5.18 -20.56
N SER A 211 21.67 -5.06 -19.23
CA SER A 211 22.78 -5.38 -18.35
C SER A 211 22.30 -5.91 -17.00
N ARG A 212 23.14 -6.79 -16.45
CA ARG A 212 22.86 -7.87 -15.50
C ARG A 212 22.78 -7.42 -14.04
N MET A 213 22.11 -8.28 -13.27
CA MET A 213 22.12 -8.47 -11.82
C MET A 213 23.36 -7.95 -11.06
N GLY A 214 23.09 -7.22 -9.97
CA GLY A 214 23.98 -7.09 -8.82
C GLY A 214 23.18 -7.32 -7.54
N SER A 215 23.44 -8.42 -6.84
CA SER A 215 22.83 -8.76 -5.54
C SER A 215 23.38 -7.85 -4.44
N TYR A 216 22.51 -7.17 -3.69
CA TYR A 216 22.89 -6.48 -2.45
C TYR A 216 22.41 -7.27 -1.23
N ARG A 217 23.35 -7.61 -0.34
CA ARG A 217 23.10 -8.13 1.01
C ARG A 217 23.03 -6.94 1.98
N TYR A 218 21.94 -6.81 2.71
CA TYR A 218 21.88 -5.91 3.88
C TYR A 218 22.59 -6.57 5.06
N GLY A 219 23.60 -5.88 5.59
CA GLY A 219 24.23 -6.21 6.87
C GLY A 219 23.42 -5.61 8.02
N ALA A 220 23.14 -6.43 9.04
CA ALA A 220 22.52 -5.99 10.29
C ALA A 220 23.48 -5.09 11.09
N PRO A 221 23.00 -3.99 11.72
CA PRO A 221 23.79 -3.26 12.71
C PRO A 221 23.94 -4.08 13.99
N ARG A 222 25.13 -3.97 14.59
CA ARG A 222 25.45 -4.45 15.95
C ARG A 222 24.95 -3.49 17.01
#